data_AF-A0A090AH05-F1
#
_entry.id   AF-A0A090AH05-F1
#
_cell.length_a   1.000
_cell.length_b   1.000
_cell.length_c   1.000
_cell.angle_alpha   90.00
_cell.angle_beta   90.00
_cell.angle_gamma   90.00
#
_symmetry.space_group_name_H-M   'P 1'
#
loop_
_entity.id
_entity.type
_entity.pdbx_description
1 polymer ?
#
loop_
_entity_poly.entity_id
_entity_poly.type
_entity_poly.pdbx_seq_one_letter_code
_entity_poly.pdbx_strand_id
1 'polypeptide(L)'
;MIVNLKKSSAGFSLLELMVVVMIIAILVAVAYPMYQNQVIRSRRADAKSALAQLAQLQETYYIDHQSHYATTFTNPNLTGLTDPNRKGLNELKLENDRILSEGGYYQITLSGPSDGSQFTLTAVPTEKEWGELHDSSCTPLTITSVGEKSPDECW
;
A
#
# COMPACT_ATOMS: atom_id res chain seq x y z
N MET A 1 -10.93 -71.39 -2.04
CA MET A 1 -11.89 -70.57 -2.81
C MET A 1 -11.52 -69.11 -2.57
N ILE A 2 -10.91 -68.43 -3.55
CA ILE A 2 -10.43 -67.05 -3.42
C ILE A 2 -11.42 -66.16 -4.19
N VAL A 3 -12.15 -65.30 -3.47
CA VAL A 3 -13.12 -64.37 -4.07
C VAL A 3 -12.36 -63.14 -4.54
N ASN A 4 -12.41 -62.86 -5.84
CA ASN A 4 -11.74 -61.73 -6.47
C ASN A 4 -12.67 -60.49 -6.39
N LEU A 5 -12.40 -59.56 -5.48
CA LEU A 5 -13.14 -58.30 -5.38
C LEU A 5 -12.76 -57.38 -6.56
N LYS A 6 -13.59 -57.38 -7.59
CA LYS A 6 -13.48 -56.42 -8.70
C LYS A 6 -13.79 -55.03 -8.15
N LYS A 7 -12.75 -54.25 -7.88
CA LYS A 7 -12.87 -52.84 -7.46
C LYS A 7 -13.50 -52.07 -8.62
N SER A 8 -14.72 -51.54 -8.41
CA SER A 8 -15.37 -50.62 -9.34
C SER A 8 -14.51 -49.36 -9.44
N SER A 9 -13.93 -49.11 -10.60
CA SER A 9 -13.36 -47.80 -10.91
C SER A 9 -14.53 -46.83 -11.11
N ALA A 10 -14.84 -46.04 -10.08
CA ALA A 10 -15.73 -44.88 -10.22
C ALA A 10 -14.95 -43.79 -10.98
N GLY A 11 -15.27 -43.62 -12.27
CA GLY A 11 -14.76 -42.52 -13.08
C GLY A 11 -15.74 -41.34 -13.04
N PHE A 12 -15.21 -40.12 -12.97
CA PHE A 12 -16.01 -38.90 -13.14
C PHE A 12 -16.62 -38.85 -14.55
N SER A 13 -17.87 -38.41 -14.65
CA SER A 13 -18.52 -38.16 -15.95
C SER A 13 -17.98 -36.86 -16.55
N LEU A 14 -17.80 -36.83 -17.88
CA LEU A 14 -17.43 -35.62 -18.60
C LEU A 14 -18.48 -34.51 -18.42
N LEU A 15 -19.75 -34.89 -18.30
CA LEU A 15 -20.85 -33.97 -18.01
C LEU A 15 -20.69 -33.32 -16.62
N GLU A 16 -20.29 -34.13 -15.64
CA GLU A 16 -20.12 -33.68 -14.25
C GLU A 16 -18.99 -32.65 -14.15
N LEU A 17 -17.90 -32.90 -14.88
CA LEU A 17 -16.81 -31.93 -15.01
C LEU A 17 -17.26 -30.62 -15.69
N MET A 18 -18.06 -30.69 -16.76
CA MET A 18 -18.53 -29.47 -17.46
C MET A 18 -19.39 -28.59 -16.56
N VAL A 19 -20.29 -29.17 -15.78
CA VAL A 19 -21.13 -28.40 -14.84
C VAL A 19 -20.27 -27.77 -13.74
N VAL A 20 -19.27 -28.48 -13.21
CA VAL A 20 -18.35 -27.93 -12.20
C VAL A 20 -17.56 -26.74 -12.75
N VAL A 21 -16.99 -26.86 -13.96
CA VAL A 21 -16.24 -25.76 -14.60
C VAL A 21 -17.16 -24.56 -14.87
N MET A 22 -18.40 -24.79 -15.29
CA MET A 22 -19.38 -23.73 -15.51
C MET A 22 -19.67 -22.95 -14.22
N ILE A 23 -19.87 -23.63 -13.10
CA ILE A 23 -20.10 -22.98 -11.80
C ILE A 23 -18.86 -22.18 -11.38
N ILE A 24 -17.67 -22.74 -11.52
CA ILE A 24 -16.41 -22.05 -11.18
C ILE A 24 -16.23 -20.78 -12.04
N ALA A 25 -16.55 -20.83 -13.33
CA ALA A 25 -16.44 -19.68 -14.22
C ALA A 25 -17.32 -18.50 -13.75
N ILE A 26 -18.55 -18.78 -13.30
CA ILE A 26 -19.46 -17.75 -12.77
C ILE A 26 -18.91 -17.16 -11.46
N LEU A 27 -18.40 -18.00 -10.57
CA LEU A 27 -17.83 -17.55 -9.29
C LEU A 27 -16.60 -16.65 -9.52
N VAL A 28 -15.69 -17.06 -10.40
CA VAL A 28 -14.47 -16.28 -10.70
C VAL A 28 -14.81 -14.94 -11.34
N ALA A 29 -15.81 -14.88 -12.22
CA ALA A 29 -16.20 -13.64 -12.89
C ALA A 29 -16.60 -12.52 -11.92
N VAL A 30 -17.22 -12.85 -10.79
CA VAL A 30 -17.62 -11.88 -9.76
C VAL A 30 -16.53 -11.71 -8.70
N ALA A 31 -15.92 -12.81 -8.26
CA ALA A 31 -14.94 -12.80 -7.17
C ALA A 31 -13.64 -12.07 -7.55
N TYR A 32 -13.18 -12.21 -8.79
CA TYR A 32 -11.92 -11.64 -9.25
C TYR A 32 -11.88 -10.11 -9.18
N PRO A 33 -12.79 -9.35 -9.83
CA PRO A 33 -12.76 -7.88 -9.76
C PRO A 33 -12.98 -7.37 -8.33
N MET A 34 -13.78 -8.07 -7.52
CA MET A 34 -14.01 -7.69 -6.12
C MET A 34 -12.73 -7.83 -5.28
N TYR A 35 -12.01 -8.94 -5.43
CA TYR A 35 -10.74 -9.16 -4.74
C TYR A 35 -9.70 -8.10 -5.12
N GLN A 36 -9.59 -7.77 -6.41
CA GLN A 36 -8.65 -6.74 -6.87
C GLN A 36 -8.93 -5.37 -6.25
N ASN A 37 -10.20 -4.96 -6.19
CA ASN A 37 -10.58 -3.72 -5.53
C ASN A 37 -10.25 -3.72 -4.03
N GLN A 38 -10.42 -4.86 -3.34
CA GLN A 38 -10.08 -4.96 -1.93
C GLN A 38 -8.56 -4.83 -1.69
N VAL A 39 -7.74 -5.44 -2.56
CA VAL A 39 -6.28 -5.30 -2.50
C VAL A 39 -5.87 -3.84 -2.73
N ILE A 40 -6.42 -3.16 -3.74
CA ILE A 40 -6.14 -1.73 -4.00
C ILE A 40 -6.50 -0.87 -2.79
N ARG A 41 -7.68 -1.08 -2.19
CA ARG A 41 -8.10 -0.35 -0.99
C ARG A 41 -7.16 -0.59 0.19
N SER A 42 -6.73 -1.83 0.40
CA SER A 42 -5.77 -2.18 1.46
C SER A 42 -4.42 -1.49 1.26
N ARG A 43 -3.89 -1.50 0.03
CA ARG A 43 -2.63 -0.82 -0.31
C ARG A 43 -2.75 0.70 -0.17
N ARG A 44 -3.91 1.27 -0.52
CA ARG A 44 -4.18 2.68 -0.31
C ARG A 44 -4.22 3.05 1.16
N ALA A 45 -4.81 2.19 2.00
CA ALA A 45 -4.82 2.39 3.44
C ALA A 45 -3.39 2.42 4.03
N ASP A 46 -2.50 1.55 3.55
CA ASP A 46 -1.07 1.55 3.89
C ASP A 46 -0.37 2.86 3.47
N ALA A 47 -0.68 3.40 2.30
CA ALA A 47 -0.17 4.73 1.90
C ALA A 47 -0.69 5.86 2.81
N LYS A 48 -1.98 5.82 3.17
CA LYS A 48 -2.61 6.84 4.03
C LYS A 48 -2.02 6.81 5.44
N SER A 49 -1.81 5.62 6.02
CA SER A 49 -1.19 5.50 7.34
C SER A 49 0.24 6.04 7.32
N ALA A 50 1.01 5.71 6.29
CA ALA A 50 2.37 6.23 6.08
C ALA A 50 2.40 7.76 5.99
N LEU A 51 1.52 8.36 5.17
CA LEU A 51 1.41 9.81 5.02
C LEU A 51 0.99 10.49 6.33
N ALA A 52 0.04 9.92 7.07
CA ALA A 52 -0.42 10.48 8.34
C ALA A 52 0.68 10.45 9.41
N GLN A 53 1.47 9.37 9.48
CA GLN A 53 2.62 9.27 10.39
C GLN A 53 3.69 10.31 10.07
N LEU A 54 4.04 10.49 8.80
CA LEU A 54 5.02 11.48 8.38
C LEU A 54 4.52 12.91 8.61
N ALA A 55 3.22 13.18 8.42
CA ALA A 55 2.63 14.49 8.74
C ALA A 55 2.74 14.77 10.24
N GLN A 56 2.46 13.79 11.11
CA GLN A 56 2.62 13.94 12.56
C GLN A 56 4.07 14.22 12.98
N LEU A 57 5.04 13.60 12.29
CA LEU A 57 6.45 13.86 12.53
C LEU A 57 6.86 15.26 12.07
N GLN A 58 6.30 15.75 10.97
CA GLN A 58 6.51 17.13 10.53
C GLN A 58 5.99 18.14 11.57
N GLU A 59 4.82 17.89 12.16
CA GLU A 59 4.29 18.73 13.24
C GLU A 59 5.16 18.68 14.51
N THR A 60 5.67 17.50 14.86
CA THR A 60 6.59 17.35 15.99
C THR A 60 7.90 18.11 15.73
N TYR A 61 8.42 18.01 14.51
CA TYR A 61 9.62 18.71 14.08
C TYR A 61 9.44 20.23 14.09
N TYR A 62 8.28 20.72 13.64
CA TYR A 62 7.92 22.13 13.65
C TYR A 62 8.00 22.75 15.05
N ILE A 63 7.53 22.02 16.07
CA ILE A 63 7.58 22.45 17.47
C ILE A 63 9.03 22.51 17.98
N ASP A 64 9.88 21.56 17.58
CA ASP A 64 11.26 21.47 18.05
C ASP A 64 12.22 22.43 17.32
N HIS A 65 11.93 22.78 16.05
CA HIS A 65 12.84 23.52 15.16
C HIS A 65 12.33 24.91 14.80
N GLN A 66 11.97 25.70 15.82
CA GLN A 66 11.65 27.13 15.67
C GLN A 66 10.55 27.41 14.64
N SER A 67 9.51 26.57 14.57
CA SER A 67 8.38 26.77 13.65
C SER A 67 8.76 26.63 12.16
N HIS A 68 9.69 25.72 11.86
CA HIS A 68 10.01 25.31 10.49
C HIS A 68 9.77 23.82 10.30
N TYR A 69 9.12 23.47 9.20
CA TYR A 69 9.02 22.08 8.74
C TYR A 69 10.32 21.61 8.11
N ALA A 70 10.53 20.30 8.11
CA ALA A 70 11.65 19.72 7.41
C ALA A 70 11.38 19.69 5.91
N THR A 71 12.43 19.99 5.14
CA THR A 71 12.40 20.07 3.68
C THR A 71 13.02 18.85 3.02
N THR A 72 13.70 17.99 3.79
CA THR A 72 14.27 16.72 3.35
C THR A 72 14.14 15.66 4.44
N PHE A 73 14.05 14.41 4.01
CA PHE A 73 14.18 13.24 4.88
C PHE A 73 15.64 12.90 5.21
N THR A 74 16.57 13.85 5.15
CA THR A 74 17.93 13.66 5.66
C THR A 74 18.08 14.24 7.07
N ASN A 75 17.05 14.89 7.61
CA ASN A 75 17.12 15.53 8.90
C ASN A 75 17.03 14.48 10.04
N PRO A 76 18.02 14.39 10.95
CA PRO A 76 18.08 13.41 12.05
C PRO A 76 16.80 13.31 12.90
N ASN A 77 16.03 14.39 13.00
CA ASN A 77 14.78 14.43 13.79
C ASN A 77 13.54 13.99 12.99
N LEU A 78 13.56 14.04 11.65
CA LEU A 78 12.60 13.32 10.80
C LEU A 78 13.05 11.90 10.48
N THR A 79 14.36 11.64 10.52
CA THR A 79 14.97 10.35 10.24
C THR A 79 15.22 9.53 11.49
N GLY A 80 14.17 9.32 12.30
CA GLY A 80 14.09 8.04 13.04
C GLY A 80 14.41 6.83 12.13
N LEU A 81 14.30 7.00 10.82
CA LEU A 81 14.79 6.20 9.70
C LEU A 81 16.24 5.67 9.81
N THR A 82 17.21 6.42 10.35
CA THR A 82 18.62 5.96 10.44
C THR A 82 19.01 5.39 11.80
N ASP A 83 18.14 5.48 12.81
CA ASP A 83 18.37 4.86 14.12
C ASP A 83 17.48 3.61 14.26
N PRO A 84 18.04 2.39 14.14
CA PRO A 84 17.27 1.15 14.28
C PRO A 84 16.61 0.97 15.66
N ASN A 85 16.86 1.86 16.63
CA ASN A 85 16.29 1.82 17.97
C ASN A 85 15.28 2.94 18.26
N ARG A 86 15.07 3.92 17.37
CA ARG A 86 14.04 4.96 17.56
C ARG A 86 12.75 4.60 16.85
N LYS A 87 11.83 4.06 17.67
CA LYS A 87 10.47 3.61 17.39
C LYS A 87 9.48 4.64 16.78
N GLY A 88 9.93 5.67 16.09
CA GLY A 88 9.05 6.69 15.51
C GLY A 88 8.42 6.30 14.17
N LEU A 89 8.99 5.29 13.50
CA LEU A 89 8.68 4.93 12.10
C LEU A 89 8.69 3.41 11.86
N ASN A 90 8.31 2.61 12.86
CA ASN A 90 8.36 1.13 12.77
C ASN A 90 7.53 0.57 11.61
N GLU A 91 6.71 1.41 10.97
CA GLU A 91 5.77 1.07 9.90
C GLU A 91 6.23 1.63 8.52
N LEU A 92 7.40 2.29 8.42
CA LEU A 92 7.96 2.74 7.12
C LEU A 92 9.21 1.96 6.76
N LYS A 93 9.32 1.57 5.49
CA LYS A 93 10.49 0.87 4.95
C LYS A 93 11.46 1.86 4.30
N LEU A 94 12.75 1.63 4.48
CA LEU A 94 13.80 2.33 3.74
C LEU A 94 14.46 1.37 2.77
N GLU A 95 14.42 1.71 1.49
CA GLU A 95 15.09 0.92 0.45
C GLU A 95 15.79 1.85 -0.53
N ASN A 96 17.12 1.70 -0.68
CA ASN A 96 17.93 2.51 -1.61
C ASN A 96 17.68 4.02 -1.49
N ASP A 97 17.67 4.56 -0.26
CA ASP A 97 17.41 5.98 0.04
C ASP A 97 15.97 6.47 -0.27
N ARG A 98 15.04 5.54 -0.51
CA ARG A 98 13.61 5.83 -0.71
C ARG A 98 12.83 5.41 0.53
N ILE A 99 11.94 6.28 1.00
CA ILE A 99 10.95 5.93 2.01
C ILE A 99 9.77 5.26 1.32
N LEU A 100 9.43 4.08 1.80
CA LEU A 100 8.33 3.26 1.33
C LEU A 100 7.32 3.05 2.45
N SER A 101 6.06 2.82 2.07
CA SER A 101 5.02 2.34 3.00
C SER A 101 5.41 0.98 3.60
N GLU A 102 4.71 0.54 4.66
CA GLU A 102 5.02 -0.72 5.35
C GLU A 102 4.99 -1.90 4.37
N GLY A 103 4.00 -1.91 3.47
CA GLY A 103 3.86 -2.91 2.43
C GLY A 103 4.91 -2.82 1.32
N GLY A 104 5.59 -1.68 1.15
CA GLY A 104 6.50 -1.42 0.03
C GLY A 104 5.80 -0.99 -1.26
N TYR A 105 4.48 -0.80 -1.22
CA TYR A 105 3.64 -0.53 -2.40
C TYR A 105 3.70 0.92 -2.88
N TYR A 106 3.97 1.85 -1.96
CA TYR A 106 4.05 3.28 -2.24
C TYR A 106 5.40 3.82 -1.78
N GLN A 107 5.99 4.68 -2.58
CA GLN A 107 7.09 5.54 -2.18
C GLN A 107 6.54 6.88 -1.74
N ILE A 108 7.02 7.36 -0.59
CA ILE A 108 6.69 8.68 -0.08
C ILE A 108 7.85 9.64 -0.38
N THR A 109 7.50 10.79 -0.95
CA THR A 109 8.40 11.93 -1.15
C THR A 109 7.91 13.13 -0.37
N LEU A 110 8.84 13.99 0.02
CA LEU A 110 8.59 15.24 0.71
C LEU A 110 9.05 16.37 -0.20
N SER A 111 8.17 17.34 -0.42
CA SER A 111 8.48 18.56 -1.14
C SER A 111 7.93 19.76 -0.37
N GLY A 112 8.54 20.91 -0.56
CA GLY A 112 8.16 22.14 0.11
C GLY A 112 9.16 23.25 -0.20
N PRO A 113 8.80 24.51 0.09
CA PRO A 113 9.73 25.64 -0.04
C PRO A 113 10.93 25.47 0.90
N SER A 114 12.10 25.97 0.49
CA SER A 114 13.36 25.81 1.23
C SER A 114 13.39 26.54 2.57
N ASP A 115 12.43 27.44 2.81
CA ASP A 115 12.23 28.15 4.06
C ASP A 115 11.51 27.29 5.13
N GLY A 116 11.04 26.08 4.78
CA GLY A 116 10.34 25.20 5.72
C GLY A 116 9.00 25.76 6.18
N SER A 117 8.41 26.70 5.44
CA SER A 117 7.11 27.30 5.80
C SER A 117 5.93 26.35 5.57
N GLN A 118 6.08 25.40 4.65
CA GLN A 118 5.06 24.44 4.25
C GLN A 118 5.71 23.11 3.88
N PHE A 119 4.92 22.05 3.90
CA PHE A 119 5.31 20.75 3.37
C PHE A 119 4.18 20.12 2.57
N THR A 120 4.56 19.27 1.62
CA THR A 120 3.66 18.39 0.88
C THR A 120 4.30 17.00 0.88
N LEU A 121 3.61 16.06 1.50
CA LEU A 121 3.97 14.64 1.41
C LEU A 121 3.21 14.03 0.24
N THR A 122 3.91 13.32 -0.62
CA THR A 122 3.36 12.70 -1.84
C THR A 122 3.66 11.22 -1.83
N ALA A 123 2.62 10.37 -1.90
CA ALA A 123 2.75 8.94 -2.07
C ALA A 123 2.51 8.55 -3.53
N VAL A 124 3.53 7.97 -4.17
CA VAL A 124 3.52 7.47 -5.54
C VAL A 124 3.68 5.96 -5.53
N PRO A 125 2.87 5.18 -6.28
CA PRO A 125 3.03 3.73 -6.34
C PRO A 125 4.42 3.33 -6.88
N THR A 126 5.04 2.32 -6.30
CA THR A 126 6.35 1.80 -6.74
C THR A 126 6.21 0.81 -7.88
N GLU A 127 7.00 0.87 -8.95
CA GLU A 127 6.84 -0.07 -10.09
C GLU A 127 7.10 -1.56 -9.76
N LYS A 128 7.71 -1.87 -8.61
CA LYS A 128 8.25 -3.21 -8.31
C LYS A 128 7.20 -4.32 -8.13
N GLU A 129 5.95 -4.00 -7.83
CA GLU A 129 4.93 -5.02 -7.48
C GLU A 129 3.54 -4.78 -8.09
N TRP A 130 3.45 -3.89 -9.08
CA TRP A 130 2.19 -3.59 -9.74
C TRP A 130 2.14 -4.37 -11.05
N GLY A 131 1.34 -5.45 -11.06
CA GLY A 131 0.65 -5.80 -12.31
C GLY A 131 -0.31 -4.68 -12.71
N GLU A 132 -1.22 -4.93 -13.65
CA GLU A 132 -2.27 -4.03 -14.15
C GLU A 132 -3.26 -3.44 -13.10
N LEU A 133 -3.00 -3.60 -11.82
CA LEU A 133 -3.77 -3.09 -10.67
C LEU A 133 -3.42 -1.65 -10.32
N HIS A 134 -3.05 -0.84 -11.31
CA HIS A 134 -2.82 0.59 -11.10
C HIS A 134 -4.15 1.32 -10.99
N ASP A 135 -4.37 1.89 -9.82
CA ASP A 135 -5.46 2.83 -9.60
C ASP A 135 -5.04 4.21 -10.11
N SER A 136 -5.19 4.42 -11.41
CA SER A 136 -4.83 5.68 -12.06
C SER A 136 -5.62 6.88 -11.55
N SER A 137 -6.79 6.66 -10.93
CA SER A 137 -7.63 7.74 -10.39
C SER A 137 -7.10 8.32 -9.08
N CYS A 138 -6.41 7.51 -8.28
CA CYS A 138 -5.99 7.86 -6.92
C CYS A 138 -4.49 8.07 -6.75
N THR A 139 -3.78 8.35 -7.83
CA THR A 139 -2.32 8.54 -7.82
C THR A 139 -1.93 9.89 -8.43
N PRO A 140 -1.12 10.71 -7.75
CA PRO A 140 -0.54 10.50 -6.42
C PRO A 140 -1.51 10.85 -5.27
N LEU A 141 -1.32 10.24 -4.10
CA LEU A 141 -1.96 10.69 -2.85
C LEU A 141 -1.09 11.75 -2.20
N THR A 142 -1.68 12.88 -1.81
CA THR A 142 -0.94 13.98 -1.18
C THR A 142 -1.60 14.47 0.10
N ILE A 143 -0.77 14.87 1.07
CA ILE A 143 -1.19 15.63 2.25
C ILE A 143 -0.27 16.84 2.43
N THR A 144 -0.86 18.01 2.63
CA THR A 144 -0.13 19.27 2.82
C THR A 144 0.00 19.63 4.31
N SER A 145 0.82 20.63 4.63
CA SER A 145 0.99 21.17 5.98
C SER A 145 -0.29 21.72 6.62
N VAL A 146 -1.31 22.04 5.83
CA VAL A 146 -2.62 22.48 6.33
C VAL A 146 -3.62 21.32 6.48
N GLY A 147 -3.17 20.08 6.23
CA GLY A 147 -4.01 18.88 6.28
C GLY A 147 -4.91 18.70 5.05
N GLU A 148 -4.70 19.49 3.98
CA GLU A 148 -5.42 19.29 2.72
C GLU A 148 -4.95 17.99 2.08
N LYS A 149 -5.92 17.17 1.69
CA LYS A 149 -5.74 15.83 1.19
C LYS A 149 -6.19 15.78 -0.26
N SER A 150 -5.42 15.17 -1.14
CA SER A 150 -5.82 15.03 -2.54
C SER A 150 -5.43 13.67 -3.10
N PRO A 151 -6.28 13.07 -3.96
CA PRO A 151 -7.65 13.46 -4.32
C PRO A 151 -8.69 13.05 -3.25
N ASP A 152 -9.65 13.91 -2.89
CA ASP A 152 -10.60 13.67 -1.77
C ASP A 152 -11.35 12.34 -1.83
N GLU A 153 -11.75 11.92 -3.04
CA GLU A 153 -12.46 10.65 -3.27
C GLU A 153 -11.62 9.42 -2.89
N CYS A 154 -10.31 9.62 -2.77
CA CYS A 154 -9.36 8.57 -2.51
C CYS A 154 -8.99 8.44 -1.03
N TRP A 155 -9.30 9.43 -0.20
CA TRP A 155 -8.90 9.54 1.21
C TRP A 155 -9.81 8.84 2.21
#